data_AF-X1AX79-F1
#
_entry.id   AF-X1AX79-F1
#
_cell.length_a   1.000
_cell.length_b   1.000
_cell.length_c   1.000
_cell.angle_alpha   90.00
_cell.angle_beta   90.00
_cell.angle_gamma   90.00
#
_symmetry.space_group_name_H-M   'P 1'
#
loop_
_entity.id
_entity.type
_entity.pdbx_description
1 polymer ?
#
loop_
_entity_poly.entity_id
_entity_poly.type
_entity_poly.pdbx_seq_one_letter_code
_entity_poly.pdbx_strand_id
1 'polypeptide(L)'
;KFLALTIAVFLSALLIAPAPVFAQPTLVSISVTPEDSVIPALGQTQQFTATGTYSDDSTADITGSVTWSSTDTSVATIDASGLATPVAEGFTIINASLGEVTNGTGLVVEVPYLWVDCGLPGEETGFSLWASNCSSLSWALVVKKDGTEIYSASGTIPSDEWDYYVSYILSEGDYTATFSVGGTVQRIEDFSVWGHEASMDVSPGYSGEDTKFTLNATNCSGKEAHFQILKSVEDYYELVDELTIPIDEDPWSHTITYALPKGDYGAAYLIDDVFEKWVEFS
;
A
#
# COMPACT_ATOMS: atom_id res chain seq x y z
N LYS A 1 -92.86 22.06 -65.92
CA LYS A 1 -91.88 21.06 -66.40
C LYS A 1 -90.50 21.72 -66.38
N PHE A 2 -89.60 21.21 -65.52
CA PHE A 2 -88.12 21.29 -65.45
C PHE A 2 -87.41 22.60 -65.88
N LEU A 3 -86.81 23.40 -64.98
CA LEU A 3 -85.55 23.24 -64.23
C LEU A 3 -84.28 23.37 -65.12
N ALA A 4 -83.42 24.35 -64.83
CA ALA A 4 -81.97 24.24 -64.99
C ALA A 4 -81.27 25.23 -64.03
N LEU A 5 -80.86 24.69 -62.88
CA LEU A 5 -80.01 25.33 -61.88
C LEU A 5 -78.55 25.03 -62.28
N THR A 6 -77.77 26.04 -62.63
CA THR A 6 -76.34 25.88 -62.94
C THR A 6 -75.53 25.84 -61.65
N ILE A 7 -74.94 24.68 -61.37
CA ILE A 7 -74.05 24.42 -60.23
C ILE A 7 -72.66 25.00 -60.55
N ALA A 8 -72.18 25.91 -59.71
CA ALA A 8 -70.78 26.34 -59.72
C ALA A 8 -69.94 25.26 -59.01
N VAL A 9 -69.04 24.60 -59.75
CA VAL A 9 -68.07 23.66 -59.19
C VAL A 9 -66.88 24.48 -58.67
N PHE A 10 -66.75 24.61 -57.35
CA PHE A 10 -65.52 25.07 -56.72
C PHE A 10 -64.54 23.90 -56.66
N LEU A 11 -63.50 23.95 -57.50
CA LEU A 11 -62.35 23.05 -57.43
C LEU A 11 -61.48 23.51 -56.26
N SER A 12 -61.53 22.81 -55.12
CA SER A 12 -60.55 23.05 -54.04
C SER A 12 -59.25 22.36 -54.41
N ALA A 13 -58.20 23.16 -54.61
CA ALA A 13 -56.84 22.64 -54.62
C ALA A 13 -56.45 22.36 -53.16
N LEU A 14 -56.27 21.08 -52.81
CA LEU A 14 -55.69 20.71 -51.53
C LEU A 14 -54.19 21.10 -51.57
N LEU A 15 -53.82 22.20 -50.91
CA LEU A 15 -52.43 22.54 -50.69
C LEU A 15 -51.82 21.46 -49.77
N ILE A 16 -51.03 20.54 -50.31
CA ILE A 16 -50.19 19.66 -49.49
C ILE A 16 -49.06 20.53 -48.97
N ALA A 17 -49.23 21.15 -47.79
CA ALA A 17 -48.12 21.75 -47.08
C ALA A 17 -47.10 20.62 -46.78
N PRO A 18 -45.80 20.79 -47.10
CA PRO A 18 -44.80 19.83 -46.67
C PRO A 18 -44.89 19.70 -45.14
N ALA A 19 -44.99 18.47 -44.64
CA ALA A 19 -44.98 18.23 -43.20
C ALA A 19 -43.74 18.90 -42.58
N PRO A 20 -43.84 19.50 -41.39
CA PRO A 20 -42.69 20.07 -40.72
C PRO A 20 -41.64 18.96 -40.56
N VAL A 21 -40.48 19.14 -41.19
CA VAL A 21 -39.34 18.26 -41.00
C VAL A 21 -38.75 18.62 -39.64
N PHE A 22 -39.12 17.87 -38.60
CA PHE A 22 -38.45 17.98 -37.31
C PHE A 22 -37.03 17.43 -37.50
N ALA A 23 -36.03 18.30 -37.44
CA ALA A 23 -34.64 17.87 -37.39
C ALA A 23 -34.46 16.99 -36.14
N GLN A 24 -33.85 15.81 -36.29
CA GLN A 24 -33.55 14.99 -35.12
C GLN A 24 -32.51 15.71 -34.26
N PRO A 25 -32.71 15.74 -32.93
CA PRO A 25 -31.81 16.44 -32.05
C PRO A 25 -30.44 15.75 -32.08
N THR A 26 -29.38 16.54 -32.20
CA THR A 26 -28.00 16.03 -32.28
C THR A 26 -27.39 15.99 -30.88
N LEU A 27 -26.57 14.98 -30.60
CA LEU A 27 -25.86 14.89 -29.33
C LEU A 27 -24.87 16.06 -29.20
N VAL A 28 -24.90 16.74 -28.06
CA VAL A 28 -24.05 17.90 -27.75
C VAL A 28 -22.97 17.54 -26.74
N SER A 29 -23.31 16.79 -25.69
CA SER A 29 -22.37 16.37 -24.66
C SER A 29 -22.70 15.02 -24.06
N ILE A 30 -21.71 14.42 -23.39
CA ILE A 30 -21.83 13.17 -22.64
C ILE A 30 -21.38 13.46 -21.21
N SER A 31 -22.13 12.99 -20.21
CA SER A 31 -21.72 12.92 -18.81
C SER A 31 -21.53 11.45 -18.42
N VAL A 32 -20.39 11.14 -17.81
CA VAL A 32 -20.05 9.79 -17.35
C VAL A 32 -20.14 9.78 -15.83
N THR A 33 -20.89 8.84 -15.25
CA THR A 33 -21.03 8.72 -13.79
C THR A 33 -20.73 7.30 -13.32
N PRO A 34 -20.14 7.11 -12.12
CA PRO A 34 -19.72 8.16 -11.18
C PRO A 34 -18.48 8.92 -11.65
N GLU A 35 -18.36 10.19 -11.26
CA GLU A 35 -17.14 10.97 -11.52
C GLU A 35 -16.04 10.59 -10.53
N ASP A 36 -14.79 10.48 -11.01
CA ASP A 36 -13.57 10.22 -10.23
C ASP A 36 -13.73 9.06 -9.24
N SER A 37 -14.11 7.90 -9.80
CA SER A 37 -14.41 6.70 -9.01
C SER A 37 -13.14 6.02 -8.48
N VAL A 38 -13.28 5.31 -7.37
CA VAL A 38 -12.21 4.51 -6.76
C VAL A 38 -12.68 3.06 -6.61
N ILE A 39 -11.89 2.12 -7.13
CA ILE A 39 -12.04 0.68 -6.85
C ILE A 39 -11.03 0.33 -5.75
N PRO A 40 -11.47 -0.01 -4.53
CA PRO A 40 -10.58 -0.14 -3.37
C PRO A 40 -9.75 -1.44 -3.38
N ALA A 41 -10.14 -2.44 -4.15
CA ALA A 41 -9.43 -3.71 -4.22
C ALA A 41 -9.64 -4.43 -5.56
N LEU A 42 -8.65 -5.22 -5.96
CA LEU A 42 -8.78 -6.14 -7.09
C LEU A 42 -9.92 -7.13 -6.85
N GLY A 43 -10.71 -7.40 -7.89
CA GLY A 43 -11.88 -8.27 -7.85
C GLY A 43 -13.20 -7.55 -7.56
N GLN A 44 -13.19 -6.28 -7.17
CA GLN A 44 -14.38 -5.43 -7.19
C GLN A 44 -14.54 -4.77 -8.55
N THR A 45 -15.78 -4.54 -9.00
CA THR A 45 -16.06 -3.90 -10.30
C THR A 45 -16.80 -2.59 -10.08
N GLN A 46 -16.65 -1.65 -11.02
CA GLN A 46 -17.35 -0.37 -10.98
C GLN A 46 -18.24 -0.25 -12.22
N GLN A 47 -19.54 -0.06 -12.01
CA GLN A 47 -20.46 0.25 -13.10
C GLN A 47 -20.41 1.76 -13.41
N PHE A 48 -20.20 2.09 -14.68
CA PHE A 48 -20.35 3.44 -15.20
C PHE A 48 -21.62 3.55 -16.04
N THR A 49 -22.22 4.75 -16.06
CA THR A 49 -23.34 5.09 -16.94
C THR A 49 -23.01 6.36 -17.72
N ALA A 50 -23.52 6.44 -18.95
CA ALA A 50 -23.35 7.59 -19.83
C ALA A 50 -24.70 8.26 -20.10
N THR A 51 -24.83 9.53 -19.73
CA THR A 51 -26.01 10.36 -20.04
C THR A 51 -25.65 11.37 -21.12
N GLY A 52 -26.36 11.34 -22.25
CA GLY A 52 -26.20 12.29 -23.34
C GLY A 52 -27.15 13.48 -23.22
N THR A 53 -26.66 14.68 -23.49
CA THR A 53 -27.49 15.89 -23.64
C THR A 53 -27.55 16.27 -25.12
N TYR A 54 -28.76 16.50 -25.63
CA TYR A 54 -28.99 16.81 -27.04
C TYR A 54 -29.27 18.30 -27.27
N SER A 55 -29.27 18.71 -28.55
CA SER A 55 -29.44 20.10 -28.98
C SER A 55 -30.82 20.71 -28.67
N ASP A 56 -31.79 19.89 -28.28
CA ASP A 56 -33.13 20.29 -27.84
C ASP A 56 -33.26 20.29 -26.30
N ASP A 57 -32.13 20.27 -25.59
CA ASP A 57 -31.99 20.19 -24.14
C ASP A 57 -32.54 18.88 -23.52
N SER A 58 -32.98 17.92 -24.33
CA SER A 58 -33.36 16.60 -23.84
C SER A 58 -32.13 15.80 -23.40
N THR A 59 -32.33 14.88 -22.44
CA THR A 59 -31.29 13.97 -21.97
C THR A 59 -31.74 12.52 -22.14
N ALA A 60 -30.79 11.63 -22.41
CA ALA A 60 -31.05 10.20 -22.50
C ALA A 60 -29.89 9.37 -21.92
N ASP A 61 -30.22 8.22 -21.35
CA ASP A 61 -29.24 7.19 -21.04
C ASP A 61 -28.77 6.56 -22.36
N ILE A 62 -27.48 6.71 -22.63
CA ILE A 62 -26.80 6.21 -23.82
C ILE A 62 -25.73 5.17 -23.47
N THR A 63 -25.76 4.62 -22.25
CA THR A 63 -24.77 3.66 -21.72
C THR A 63 -24.51 2.48 -22.67
N GLY A 64 -25.57 1.92 -23.27
CA GLY A 64 -25.47 0.82 -24.23
C GLY A 64 -25.23 1.25 -25.69
N SER A 65 -25.16 2.56 -25.97
CA SER A 65 -24.95 3.11 -27.31
C SER A 65 -23.55 3.72 -27.50
N VAL A 66 -22.89 4.14 -26.41
CA VAL A 66 -21.53 4.66 -26.44
C VAL A 66 -20.51 3.54 -26.64
N THR A 67 -19.37 3.88 -27.23
CA THR A 67 -18.17 3.04 -27.19
C THR A 67 -17.37 3.39 -25.95
N TRP A 68 -17.25 2.44 -25.04
CA TRP A 68 -16.43 2.54 -23.83
C TRP A 68 -14.96 2.22 -24.12
N SER A 69 -14.05 2.93 -23.47
CA SER A 69 -12.62 2.63 -23.51
C SER A 69 -11.92 3.06 -22.22
N SER A 70 -10.83 2.37 -21.88
CA SER A 70 -9.91 2.75 -20.81
C SER A 70 -8.61 3.24 -21.45
N THR A 71 -8.05 4.33 -20.94
CA THR A 71 -6.77 4.85 -21.43
C THR A 71 -5.59 3.94 -21.10
N ASP A 72 -5.69 3.19 -20.01
CA ASP A 72 -4.71 2.18 -19.59
C ASP A 72 -5.44 0.89 -19.18
N THR A 73 -5.44 -0.08 -20.10
CA THR A 73 -6.04 -1.40 -19.87
C THR A 73 -5.21 -2.29 -18.95
N SER A 74 -3.97 -1.93 -18.64
CA SER A 74 -3.16 -2.64 -17.64
C SER A 74 -3.56 -2.30 -16.20
N VAL A 75 -4.23 -1.15 -15.99
CA VAL A 75 -4.82 -0.74 -14.72
C VAL A 75 -6.27 -1.23 -14.60
N ALA A 76 -7.13 -0.92 -15.56
CA ALA A 76 -8.51 -1.40 -15.59
C ALA A 76 -9.04 -1.54 -17.02
N THR A 77 -9.86 -2.57 -17.23
CA THR A 77 -10.64 -2.76 -18.47
C THR A 77 -12.07 -2.32 -18.28
N ILE A 78 -12.79 -2.04 -19.36
CA ILE A 78 -14.23 -1.74 -19.32
C ILE A 78 -14.94 -2.42 -20.48
N ASP A 79 -16.12 -2.99 -20.20
CA ASP A 79 -16.92 -3.67 -21.22
C ASP A 79 -17.93 -2.75 -21.92
N ALA A 80 -18.64 -3.29 -22.91
CA ALA A 80 -19.62 -2.54 -23.70
C ALA A 80 -20.88 -2.14 -22.89
N SER A 81 -21.08 -2.69 -21.69
CA SER A 81 -22.17 -2.32 -20.79
C SER A 81 -21.76 -1.23 -19.79
N GLY A 82 -20.51 -0.77 -19.84
CA GLY A 82 -19.96 0.22 -18.91
C GLY A 82 -19.43 -0.38 -17.61
N LEU A 83 -19.26 -1.70 -17.52
CA LEU A 83 -18.72 -2.35 -16.33
C LEU A 83 -17.18 -2.37 -16.37
N ALA A 84 -16.55 -1.60 -15.49
CA ALA A 84 -15.11 -1.57 -15.33
C ALA A 84 -14.61 -2.68 -14.39
N THR A 85 -13.57 -3.38 -14.82
CA THR A 85 -12.91 -4.47 -14.08
C THR A 85 -11.43 -4.13 -13.85
N PRO A 86 -10.94 -4.12 -12.60
CA PRO A 86 -9.57 -3.78 -12.28
C PRO A 86 -8.62 -4.91 -12.68
N VAL A 87 -7.39 -4.53 -13.06
CA VAL A 87 -6.30 -5.44 -13.46
C VAL A 87 -5.10 -5.26 -12.53
N ALA A 88 -4.71 -4.02 -12.25
CA ALA A 88 -3.60 -3.69 -11.34
C ALA A 88 -3.84 -2.32 -10.68
N GLU A 89 -3.09 -2.05 -9.60
CA GLU A 89 -3.04 -0.73 -8.97
C GLU A 89 -2.64 0.35 -9.97
N GLY A 90 -3.29 1.51 -9.91
CA GLY A 90 -2.94 2.67 -10.71
C GLY A 90 -4.12 3.58 -11.03
N PHE A 91 -3.92 4.45 -12.01
CA PHE A 91 -4.93 5.40 -12.46
C PHE A 91 -5.18 5.23 -13.96
N THR A 92 -6.45 5.29 -14.37
CA THR A 92 -6.86 5.34 -15.77
C THR A 92 -8.06 6.28 -15.94
N ILE A 93 -8.33 6.70 -17.18
CA ILE A 93 -9.54 7.44 -17.56
C ILE A 93 -10.46 6.49 -18.31
N ILE A 94 -11.71 6.44 -17.86
CA ILE A 94 -12.81 5.75 -18.53
C ILE A 94 -13.51 6.73 -19.47
N ASN A 95 -13.46 6.47 -20.77
CA ASN A 95 -14.08 7.29 -21.80
C ASN A 95 -15.34 6.64 -22.36
N ALA A 96 -16.37 7.46 -22.59
CA ALA A 96 -17.55 7.14 -23.38
C ALA A 96 -17.57 8.03 -24.63
N SER A 97 -17.74 7.41 -25.80
CA SER A 97 -17.78 8.11 -27.08
C SER A 97 -19.00 7.73 -27.90
N LEU A 98 -19.67 8.71 -28.51
CA LEU A 98 -20.76 8.50 -29.46
C LEU A 98 -20.64 9.51 -30.61
N GLY A 99 -20.25 9.02 -31.79
CA GLY A 99 -19.88 9.88 -32.91
C GLY A 99 -18.59 10.63 -32.62
N GLU A 100 -18.61 11.96 -32.76
CA GLU A 100 -17.46 12.83 -32.46
C GLU A 100 -17.44 13.32 -31.01
N VAL A 101 -18.52 13.12 -30.26
CA VAL A 101 -18.62 13.55 -28.86
C VAL A 101 -18.01 12.48 -27.97
N THR A 102 -17.02 12.88 -27.17
CA THR A 102 -16.36 12.02 -26.19
C THR A 102 -16.27 12.77 -24.87
N ASN A 103 -16.51 12.06 -23.78
CA ASN A 103 -16.16 12.53 -22.45
C ASN A 103 -15.66 11.35 -21.60
N GLY A 104 -14.90 11.64 -20.55
CA GLY A 104 -14.38 10.62 -19.67
C GLY A 104 -14.24 11.10 -18.24
N THR A 105 -13.96 10.16 -17.35
CA THR A 105 -13.77 10.43 -15.92
C THR A 105 -12.65 9.56 -15.35
N GLY A 106 -12.04 10.02 -14.27
CA GLY A 106 -10.97 9.29 -13.58
C GLY A 106 -11.48 8.01 -12.94
N LEU A 107 -10.63 6.99 -12.97
CA LEU A 107 -10.77 5.76 -12.21
C LEU A 107 -9.43 5.45 -11.54
N VAL A 108 -9.42 5.43 -10.21
CA VAL A 108 -8.30 4.94 -9.41
C VAL A 108 -8.57 3.48 -9.05
N VAL A 109 -7.62 2.60 -9.33
CA VAL A 109 -7.61 1.23 -8.80
C VAL A 109 -6.57 1.20 -7.70
N GLU A 110 -7.03 0.91 -6.50
CA GLU A 110 -6.18 0.71 -5.35
C GLU A 110 -6.01 -0.78 -5.09
N VAL A 111 -4.88 -1.14 -4.49
CA VAL A 111 -4.70 -2.46 -3.90
C VAL A 111 -4.64 -2.30 -2.39
N PRO A 112 -5.23 -3.25 -1.64
CA PRO A 112 -5.05 -3.29 -0.21
C PRO A 112 -3.55 -3.45 0.08
N TYR A 113 -2.97 -2.47 0.78
CA TYR A 113 -1.61 -2.55 1.27
C TYR A 113 -1.62 -2.68 2.78
N LEU A 114 -0.74 -3.54 3.29
CA LEU A 114 -0.55 -3.70 4.71
C LEU A 114 0.93 -3.75 5.08
N TRP A 115 1.28 -2.93 6.06
CA TRP A 115 2.60 -2.90 6.67
C TRP A 115 2.56 -3.63 8.01
N VAL A 116 3.58 -4.47 8.24
CA VAL A 116 3.82 -5.12 9.52
C VAL A 116 5.14 -4.59 10.04
N ASP A 117 5.11 -3.95 11.21
CA ASP A 117 6.32 -3.67 11.98
C ASP A 117 6.44 -4.70 13.09
N CYS A 118 7.55 -5.43 13.11
CA CYS A 118 7.97 -6.20 14.27
C CYS A 118 8.69 -5.28 15.26
N GLY A 119 8.25 -5.26 16.52
CA GLY A 119 8.99 -4.58 17.58
C GLY A 119 10.42 -5.14 17.72
N LEU A 120 11.36 -4.28 18.10
CA LEU A 120 12.73 -4.70 18.47
C LEU A 120 12.67 -5.72 19.63
N PRO A 121 13.59 -6.69 19.68
CA PRO A 121 13.66 -7.64 20.79
C PRO A 121 13.85 -6.89 22.12
N GLY A 122 13.11 -7.29 23.16
CA GLY A 122 13.28 -6.77 24.52
C GLY A 122 12.00 -6.47 25.28
N GLU A 123 11.04 -5.77 24.67
CA GLU A 123 9.76 -5.47 25.32
C GLU A 123 8.59 -5.73 24.36
N GLU A 124 7.78 -6.74 24.69
CA GLU A 124 6.59 -7.19 23.96
C GLU A 124 6.82 -7.37 22.44
N THR A 125 7.09 -8.60 21.99
CA THR A 125 7.01 -8.90 20.54
C THR A 125 5.58 -8.66 20.06
N GLY A 126 5.35 -7.48 19.50
CA GLY A 126 4.08 -7.05 18.92
C GLY A 126 4.21 -6.92 17.41
N PHE A 127 3.09 -7.15 16.75
CA PHE A 127 2.88 -6.82 15.35
C PHE A 127 1.94 -5.61 15.30
N SER A 128 2.42 -4.53 14.71
CA SER A 128 1.56 -3.40 14.34
C SER A 128 1.08 -3.62 12.92
N LEU A 129 -0.22 -3.52 12.70
CA LEU A 129 -0.84 -3.60 11.39
C LEU A 129 -1.28 -2.22 10.96
N TRP A 130 -0.72 -1.72 9.87
CA TRP A 130 -1.26 -0.57 9.15
C TRP A 130 -2.05 -1.07 7.95
N ALA A 131 -3.32 -0.66 7.81
CA ALA A 131 -4.15 -1.06 6.68
C ALA A 131 -4.71 0.15 5.92
N SER A 132 -4.54 0.14 4.60
CA SER A 132 -5.23 1.04 3.68
C SER A 132 -6.00 0.22 2.64
N ASN A 133 -7.20 0.69 2.29
CA ASN A 133 -8.08 0.12 1.26
C ASN A 133 -8.47 -1.35 1.55
N CYS A 134 -8.62 -1.67 2.83
CA CYS A 134 -8.96 -2.98 3.37
C CYS A 134 -10.28 -2.99 4.18
N SER A 135 -11.09 -1.93 4.15
CA SER A 135 -12.34 -1.82 4.89
C SER A 135 -13.21 -3.07 4.76
N SER A 136 -13.63 -3.64 5.88
CA SER A 136 -14.44 -4.86 5.98
C SER A 136 -13.79 -6.14 5.46
N LEU A 137 -12.53 -6.12 5.03
CA LEU A 137 -11.79 -7.34 4.67
C LEU A 137 -11.38 -8.10 5.94
N SER A 138 -11.39 -9.43 5.84
CA SER A 138 -10.82 -10.28 6.87
C SER A 138 -9.29 -10.23 6.82
N TRP A 139 -8.66 -10.26 7.99
CA TRP A 139 -7.21 -10.42 8.12
C TRP A 139 -6.89 -11.70 8.89
N ALA A 140 -5.72 -12.27 8.60
CA ALA A 140 -5.18 -13.40 9.33
C ALA A 140 -3.65 -13.27 9.46
N LEU A 141 -3.13 -13.56 10.65
CA LEU A 141 -1.73 -13.68 10.98
C LEU A 141 -1.47 -15.12 11.45
N VAL A 142 -0.44 -15.74 10.90
CA VAL A 142 0.05 -17.06 11.35
C VAL A 142 1.55 -16.95 11.59
N VAL A 143 1.99 -17.29 12.80
CA VAL A 143 3.41 -17.33 13.16
C VAL A 143 3.81 -18.79 13.35
N LYS A 144 4.91 -19.17 12.71
CA LYS A 144 5.47 -20.52 12.76
C LYS A 144 6.88 -20.48 13.33
N LYS A 145 7.22 -21.51 14.11
CA LYS A 145 8.58 -21.84 14.54
C LYS A 145 8.94 -23.20 13.97
N ASP A 146 10.06 -23.32 13.27
CA ASP A 146 10.49 -24.58 12.62
C ASP A 146 9.39 -25.22 11.75
N GLY A 147 8.61 -24.39 11.06
CA GLY A 147 7.47 -24.80 10.22
C GLY A 147 6.20 -25.21 10.98
N THR A 148 6.22 -25.23 12.32
CA THR A 148 5.06 -25.52 13.17
C THR A 148 4.36 -24.23 13.57
N GLU A 149 3.05 -24.15 13.36
CA GLU A 149 2.24 -23.02 13.81
C GLU A 149 2.19 -22.95 15.34
N ILE A 150 2.61 -21.81 15.88
CA ILE A 150 2.65 -21.55 17.32
C ILE A 150 1.68 -20.44 17.74
N TYR A 151 1.28 -19.59 16.79
CA TYR A 151 0.33 -18.52 17.03
C TYR A 151 -0.47 -18.24 15.77
N SER A 152 -1.76 -17.95 15.96
CA SER A 152 -2.66 -17.50 14.91
C SER A 152 -3.60 -16.44 15.45
N ALA A 153 -3.80 -15.37 14.69
CA ALA A 153 -4.82 -14.37 14.97
C ALA A 153 -5.58 -14.03 13.69
N SER A 154 -6.84 -13.64 13.83
CA SER A 154 -7.65 -13.22 12.70
C SER A 154 -8.74 -12.26 13.15
N GLY A 155 -9.20 -11.42 12.23
CA GLY A 155 -10.29 -10.50 12.49
C GLY A 155 -10.80 -9.85 11.22
N THR A 156 -11.50 -8.74 11.39
CA THR A 156 -12.00 -7.91 10.29
C THR A 156 -11.49 -6.49 10.50
N ILE A 157 -11.02 -5.85 9.44
CA ILE A 157 -10.55 -4.47 9.48
C ILE A 157 -11.80 -3.57 9.47
N PRO A 158 -12.08 -2.81 10.55
CA PRO A 158 -13.32 -2.07 10.70
C PRO A 158 -13.42 -0.85 9.77
N SER A 159 -12.30 -0.20 9.46
CA SER A 159 -12.19 0.79 8.37
C SER A 159 -10.73 0.92 7.89
N ASP A 160 -10.56 1.57 6.75
CA ASP A 160 -9.27 2.08 6.28
C ASP A 160 -8.76 3.13 7.28
N GLU A 161 -7.44 3.18 7.56
CA GLU A 161 -6.76 4.12 8.49
C GLU A 161 -6.52 3.68 9.95
N TRP A 162 -6.73 2.41 10.35
CA TRP A 162 -6.43 2.01 11.73
C TRP A 162 -5.10 1.28 11.90
N ASP A 163 -4.34 1.73 12.90
CA ASP A 163 -3.34 0.91 13.60
C ASP A 163 -4.05 -0.16 14.41
N TYR A 164 -3.88 -1.42 14.03
CA TYR A 164 -4.33 -2.56 14.84
C TYR A 164 -3.13 -3.28 15.45
N TYR A 165 -3.13 -3.39 16.77
CA TYR A 165 -2.04 -4.01 17.52
C TYR A 165 -2.39 -5.44 17.89
N VAL A 166 -1.52 -6.37 17.50
CA VAL A 166 -1.53 -7.74 17.99
C VAL A 166 -0.23 -7.98 18.74
N SER A 167 -0.29 -8.01 20.07
CA SER A 167 0.86 -8.38 20.90
C SER A 167 0.84 -9.86 21.24
N TYR A 168 1.97 -10.53 21.04
CA TYR A 168 2.15 -11.92 21.43
C TYR A 168 3.60 -12.20 21.80
N ILE A 169 3.86 -12.57 23.05
CA ILE A 169 5.20 -12.85 23.54
C ILE A 169 5.70 -14.17 22.95
N LEU A 170 6.79 -14.08 22.17
CA LEU A 170 7.47 -15.22 21.58
C LEU A 170 8.67 -15.64 22.45
N SER A 171 9.00 -16.93 22.41
CA SER A 171 10.25 -17.43 22.99
C SER A 171 11.42 -17.13 22.06
N GLU A 172 12.66 -17.37 22.50
CA GLU A 172 13.83 -17.23 21.64
C GLU A 172 13.77 -18.21 20.45
N GLY A 173 14.16 -17.76 19.27
CA GLY A 173 14.33 -18.61 18.09
C GLY A 173 13.94 -17.91 16.79
N ASP A 174 13.95 -18.69 15.71
CA ASP A 174 13.60 -18.22 14.38
C ASP A 174 12.14 -18.51 14.05
N TYR A 175 11.50 -17.53 13.43
CA TYR A 175 10.08 -17.53 13.15
C TYR A 175 9.79 -17.10 11.71
N THR A 176 8.72 -17.65 11.16
CA THR A 176 8.10 -17.15 9.94
C THR A 176 6.70 -16.64 10.26
N ALA A 177 6.43 -15.37 10.00
CA ALA A 177 5.09 -14.79 10.02
C ALA A 177 4.51 -14.77 8.61
N THR A 178 3.27 -15.23 8.46
CA THR A 178 2.47 -15.08 7.25
C THR A 178 1.28 -14.21 7.56
N PHE A 179 1.11 -13.14 6.78
CA PHE A 179 -0.03 -12.24 6.92
C PHE A 179 -0.88 -12.22 5.66
N SER A 180 -2.20 -12.31 5.83
CA SER A 180 -3.19 -12.35 4.75
C SER A 180 -4.32 -11.36 4.95
N VAL A 181 -4.80 -10.76 3.86
CA VAL A 181 -5.98 -9.89 3.80
C VAL A 181 -6.92 -10.36 2.71
N GLY A 182 -8.21 -10.44 3.01
CA GLY A 182 -9.23 -10.91 2.05
C GLY A 182 -8.97 -12.33 1.55
N GLY A 183 -8.23 -13.14 2.32
CA GLY A 183 -7.80 -14.49 1.94
C GLY A 183 -6.55 -14.56 1.04
N THR A 184 -5.95 -13.42 0.70
CA THR A 184 -4.71 -13.36 -0.10
C THR A 184 -3.52 -13.08 0.82
N VAL A 185 -2.44 -13.87 0.70
CA VAL A 185 -1.19 -13.63 1.42
C VAL A 185 -0.56 -12.34 0.89
N GLN A 186 -0.37 -11.37 1.79
CA GLN A 186 0.21 -10.07 1.46
C GLN A 186 1.72 -10.05 1.76
N ARG A 187 2.15 -10.73 2.83
CA ARG A 187 3.54 -10.70 3.29
C ARG A 187 3.92 -12.01 3.98
N ILE A 188 5.17 -12.41 3.79
CA ILE A 188 5.85 -13.45 4.56
C ILE A 188 7.12 -12.80 5.09
N GLU A 189 7.34 -12.89 6.40
CA GLU A 189 8.53 -12.38 7.06
C GLU A 189 9.20 -13.49 7.84
N ASP A 190 10.52 -13.60 7.68
CA ASP A 190 11.35 -14.40 8.57
C ASP A 190 12.01 -13.44 9.56
N PHE A 191 11.89 -13.74 10.85
CA PHE A 191 12.43 -12.91 11.93
C PHE A 191 12.90 -13.78 13.09
N SER A 192 13.89 -13.29 13.83
CA SER A 192 14.45 -13.98 14.99
C SER A 192 14.12 -13.20 16.25
N VAL A 193 13.62 -13.91 17.27
CA VAL A 193 13.41 -13.35 18.60
C VAL A 193 14.60 -13.74 19.45
N TRP A 194 15.29 -12.73 19.96
CA TRP A 194 16.42 -12.86 20.84
C TRP A 194 15.92 -12.50 22.24
N GLY A 195 16.05 -13.39 23.21
CA GLY A 195 15.62 -13.18 24.59
C GLY A 195 16.69 -12.50 25.42
N HIS A 196 17.77 -12.07 24.77
CA HIS A 196 18.81 -11.23 25.34
C HIS A 196 18.74 -9.81 24.81
N GLU A 197 19.01 -8.85 25.69
CA GLU A 197 19.17 -7.44 25.32
C GLU A 197 20.65 -7.09 25.39
N ALA A 198 21.18 -6.47 24.34
CA ALA A 198 22.53 -5.99 24.27
C ALA A 198 22.52 -4.51 23.88
N SER A 199 23.22 -3.67 24.63
CA SER A 199 23.37 -2.25 24.30
C SER A 199 24.82 -1.81 24.40
N MET A 200 25.17 -0.79 23.60
CA MET A 200 26.49 -0.18 23.63
C MET A 200 26.32 1.33 23.59
N ASP A 201 26.77 1.97 24.66
CA ASP A 201 26.85 3.42 24.79
C ASP A 201 28.27 3.89 24.53
N VAL A 202 28.42 4.94 23.71
CA VAL A 202 29.71 5.56 23.42
C VAL A 202 29.74 6.95 24.01
N SER A 203 30.73 7.19 24.87
CA SER A 203 31.07 8.53 25.38
C SER A 203 32.39 8.96 24.73
N PRO A 204 32.34 9.68 23.60
CA PRO A 204 33.54 10.16 22.92
C PRO A 204 34.30 11.12 23.83
N GLY A 205 35.61 10.89 24.00
CA GLY A 205 36.48 11.82 24.70
C GLY A 205 36.66 13.09 23.87
N TYR A 206 36.73 14.26 24.52
CA TYR A 206 37.18 15.47 23.84
C TYR A 206 38.65 15.33 23.43
N SER A 207 39.18 16.20 22.56
CA SER A 207 40.56 16.07 22.06
C SER A 207 41.59 15.89 23.20
N GLY A 208 42.17 14.69 23.31
CA GLY A 208 43.14 14.34 24.35
C GLY A 208 42.58 13.58 25.56
N GLU A 209 41.29 13.24 25.56
CA GLU A 209 40.66 12.33 26.52
C GLU A 209 40.38 10.97 25.87
N ASP A 210 40.38 9.91 26.68
CA ASP A 210 40.07 8.57 26.20
C ASP A 210 38.57 8.44 25.86
N THR A 211 38.26 7.73 24.78
CA THR A 211 36.89 7.34 24.42
C THR A 211 36.46 6.16 25.26
N LYS A 212 35.25 6.23 25.82
CA LYS A 212 34.68 5.16 26.66
C LYS A 212 33.51 4.48 25.96
N PHE A 213 33.50 3.16 26.03
CA PHE A 213 32.43 2.28 25.56
C PHE A 213 31.87 1.55 26.76
N THR A 214 30.56 1.69 27.01
CA THR A 214 29.88 0.90 28.03
C THR A 214 29.00 -0.12 27.31
N LEU A 215 29.38 -1.38 27.43
CA LEU A 215 28.63 -2.53 26.92
C LEU A 215 27.71 -2.99 28.04
N ASN A 216 26.43 -3.20 27.72
CA ASN A 216 25.48 -3.80 28.65
C ASN A 216 24.86 -5.03 28.00
N ALA A 217 24.58 -6.04 28.81
CA ALA A 217 23.86 -7.23 28.38
C ALA A 217 22.90 -7.71 29.48
N THR A 218 21.75 -8.22 29.07
CA THR A 218 20.79 -8.91 29.94
C THR A 218 20.42 -10.25 29.32
N ASN A 219 20.25 -11.29 30.14
CA ASN A 219 20.03 -12.68 29.73
C ASN A 219 21.15 -13.24 28.83
N CYS A 220 22.39 -12.84 29.10
CA CYS A 220 23.59 -13.29 28.38
C CYS A 220 24.58 -14.06 29.25
N SER A 221 24.26 -14.39 30.49
CA SER A 221 25.16 -15.12 31.39
C SER A 221 25.62 -16.44 30.76
N GLY A 222 26.94 -16.64 30.72
CA GLY A 222 27.61 -17.78 30.10
C GLY A 222 27.95 -17.61 28.62
N LYS A 223 27.61 -16.47 28.00
CA LYS A 223 28.00 -16.10 26.63
C LYS A 223 29.28 -15.25 26.60
N GLU A 224 29.81 -14.98 25.41
CA GLU A 224 30.94 -14.09 25.19
C GLU A 224 30.52 -12.80 24.49
N ALA A 225 30.90 -11.66 25.05
CA ALA A 225 30.81 -10.35 24.41
C ALA A 225 32.04 -10.12 23.53
N HIS A 226 31.83 -9.90 22.23
CA HIS A 226 32.87 -9.53 21.29
C HIS A 226 32.73 -8.06 20.92
N PHE A 227 33.77 -7.28 21.15
CA PHE A 227 33.81 -5.86 20.90
C PHE A 227 34.93 -5.53 19.94
N GLN A 228 34.60 -4.83 18.85
CA GLN A 228 35.55 -4.44 17.81
C GLN A 228 35.57 -2.92 17.68
N ILE A 229 36.76 -2.33 17.59
CA ILE A 229 36.95 -0.94 17.16
C ILE A 229 37.51 -0.94 15.76
N LEU A 230 36.93 -0.12 14.90
CA LEU A 230 37.37 0.05 13.54
C LEU A 230 37.62 1.52 13.24
N LYS A 231 38.63 1.81 12.41
CA LYS A 231 38.95 3.14 11.93
C LYS A 231 38.46 3.29 10.50
N SER A 232 37.80 4.40 10.20
CA SER A 232 37.38 4.73 8.85
C SER A 232 38.60 5.10 7.98
N VAL A 233 38.70 4.46 6.82
CA VAL A 233 39.74 4.67 5.81
C VAL A 233 39.07 4.78 4.44
N GLU A 234 38.92 6.00 3.95
CA GLU A 234 38.21 6.33 2.70
C GLU A 234 36.79 5.74 2.68
N ASP A 235 36.57 4.63 1.97
CA ASP A 235 35.27 3.99 1.74
C ASP A 235 35.10 2.67 2.53
N TYR A 236 36.03 2.32 3.43
CA TYR A 236 35.95 1.10 4.25
C TYR A 236 36.45 1.30 5.68
N TYR A 237 36.24 0.28 6.53
CA TYR A 237 36.69 0.27 7.92
C TYR A 237 37.83 -0.74 8.12
N GLU A 238 38.89 -0.33 8.82
CA GLU A 238 40.01 -1.20 9.23
C GLU A 238 39.91 -1.54 10.71
N LEU A 239 40.05 -2.83 11.05
CA LEU A 239 40.08 -3.29 12.45
C LEU A 239 41.27 -2.66 13.20
N VAL A 240 40.96 -1.98 14.30
CA VAL A 240 41.94 -1.37 15.21
C VAL A 240 42.25 -2.31 16.36
N ASP A 241 41.20 -2.80 17.02
CA ASP A 241 41.31 -3.73 18.13
C ASP A 241 40.04 -4.58 18.25
N GLU A 242 40.19 -5.75 18.88
CA GLU A 242 39.11 -6.69 19.16
C GLU A 242 39.31 -7.29 20.57
N LEU A 243 38.22 -7.32 21.34
CA LEU A 243 38.19 -7.87 22.68
C LEU A 243 37.06 -8.89 22.80
N THR A 244 37.37 -10.03 23.39
CA THR A 244 36.37 -11.02 23.83
C THR A 244 36.31 -11.01 25.35
N ILE A 245 35.11 -10.82 25.90
CA ILE A 245 34.89 -10.64 27.32
C ILE A 245 33.78 -11.62 27.77
N PRO A 246 34.05 -12.52 28.72
CA PRO A 246 33.02 -13.41 29.22
C PRO A 246 31.93 -12.63 29.98
N ILE A 247 30.68 -13.06 29.79
CA ILE A 247 29.52 -12.53 30.50
C ILE A 247 29.22 -13.45 31.68
N ASP A 248 29.81 -13.16 32.84
CA ASP A 248 29.77 -14.05 33.99
C ASP A 248 28.40 -14.08 34.71
N GLU A 249 27.67 -12.97 34.71
CA GLU A 249 26.38 -12.82 35.41
C GLU A 249 25.48 -11.79 34.72
N ASP A 250 24.16 -11.92 34.90
CA ASP A 250 23.16 -10.95 34.42
C ASP A 250 22.55 -10.14 35.58
N PRO A 251 22.26 -8.84 35.39
CA PRO A 251 22.63 -8.03 34.23
C PRO A 251 24.13 -7.72 34.22
N TRP A 252 24.71 -7.71 33.03
CA TRP A 252 26.14 -7.47 32.83
C TRP A 252 26.39 -6.06 32.32
N SER A 253 27.45 -5.42 32.81
CA SER A 253 27.92 -4.13 32.31
C SER A 253 29.44 -4.07 32.36
N HIS A 254 30.06 -3.62 31.28
CA HIS A 254 31.51 -3.52 31.17
C HIS A 254 31.91 -2.24 30.43
N THR A 255 32.84 -1.49 31.01
CA THR A 255 33.35 -0.26 30.40
C THR A 255 34.76 -0.45 29.87
N ILE A 256 34.94 -0.19 28.58
CA ILE A 256 36.23 -0.24 27.89
C ILE A 256 36.66 1.18 27.56
N THR A 257 37.96 1.45 27.68
CA THR A 257 38.53 2.80 27.48
C THR A 257 39.66 2.72 26.48
N TYR A 258 39.62 3.56 25.44
CA TYR A 258 40.64 3.62 24.40
C TYR A 258 41.17 5.04 24.19
N ALA A 259 42.50 5.15 24.12
CA ALA A 259 43.18 6.36 23.68
C ALA A 259 43.25 6.39 22.14
N LEU A 260 42.18 6.85 21.49
CA LEU A 260 42.09 6.89 20.03
C LEU A 260 42.67 8.20 19.47
N PRO A 261 43.56 8.15 18.45
CA PRO A 261 43.97 9.35 17.73
C PRO A 261 42.78 10.04 17.05
N LYS A 262 42.87 11.34 16.77
CA LYS A 262 41.84 12.06 16.01
C LYS A 262 41.56 11.37 14.67
N GLY A 263 40.28 11.12 14.38
CA GLY A 263 39.80 10.50 13.15
C GLY A 263 38.38 9.98 13.32
N ASP A 264 37.80 9.45 12.25
CA ASP A 264 36.49 8.83 12.27
C ASP A 264 36.60 7.33 12.54
N TYR A 265 35.73 6.80 13.39
CA TYR A 265 35.75 5.43 13.87
C TYR A 265 34.34 4.84 13.91
N GLY A 266 34.31 3.51 13.88
CA GLY A 266 33.14 2.70 14.18
C GLY A 266 33.45 1.72 15.31
N ALA A 267 32.43 1.31 16.04
CA ALA A 267 32.52 0.23 17.00
C ALA A 267 31.39 -0.78 16.76
N ALA A 268 31.73 -2.06 16.78
CA ALA A 268 30.79 -3.17 16.71
C ALA A 268 30.76 -3.92 18.06
N TYR A 269 29.55 -4.29 18.47
CA TYR A 269 29.32 -5.14 19.64
C TYR A 269 28.51 -6.36 19.20
N LEU A 270 29.01 -7.53 19.56
CA LEU A 270 28.45 -8.83 19.24
C LEU A 270 28.37 -9.69 20.51
N ILE A 271 27.42 -10.63 20.55
CA ILE A 271 27.34 -11.66 21.60
C ILE A 271 27.34 -13.03 20.92
N ASP A 272 28.29 -13.90 21.30
CA ASP A 272 28.55 -15.19 20.63
C ASP A 272 28.64 -15.06 19.09
N ASP A 273 29.40 -14.08 18.62
CA ASP A 273 29.58 -13.71 17.20
C ASP A 273 28.30 -13.27 16.46
N VAL A 274 27.19 -13.07 17.16
CA VAL A 274 25.98 -12.45 16.60
C VAL A 274 26.08 -10.94 16.74
N PHE A 275 25.90 -10.24 15.63
CA PHE A 275 25.93 -8.78 15.61
C PHE A 275 24.74 -8.18 16.37
N GLU A 276 25.03 -7.36 17.39
CA GLU A 276 24.03 -6.71 18.25
C GLU A 276 23.92 -5.20 17.96
N LYS A 277 25.06 -4.51 17.84
CA LYS A 277 25.07 -3.05 17.72
C LYS A 277 26.26 -2.50 16.94
N TRP A 278 25.99 -1.43 16.19
CA TRP A 278 27.00 -0.56 15.56
C TRP A 278 26.83 0.89 16.01
N VAL A 279 27.96 1.57 16.22
CA VAL A 279 28.01 3.02 16.51
C VAL A 279 29.18 3.66 15.76
N GLU A 280 28.92 4.79 15.08
CA GLU A 280 29.93 5.64 14.44
C GLU A 280 30.19 6.89 15.29
N PHE A 281 31.45 7.34 15.33
CA PHE A 281 31.87 8.51 16.11
C PHE A 281 33.16 9.14 15.53
N SER A 282 33.42 10.40 15.90
CA SER A 282 34.53 11.25 15.39
C SER A 282 35.35 11.88 16.51
#